data_AF-A0A9Q9PBF8-F1
#
_entry.id   AF-A0A9Q9PBF8-F1
#
_cell.length_a   1.000
_cell.length_b   1.000
_cell.length_c   1.000
_cell.angle_alpha   90.00
_cell.angle_beta   90.00
_cell.angle_gamma   90.00
#
_symmetry.space_group_name_H-M   'P 1'
#
loop_
_entity.id
_entity.type
_entity.pdbx_description
1 polymer ?
#
loop_
_entity_poly.entity_id
_entity_poly.type
_entity_poly.pdbx_seq_one_letter_code
_entity_poly.pdbx_strand_id
1 'polypeptide(L)'
;MHRINTRLSDSAYNYINDEMKKRDSKFINNTIEQICAEHAEMKQRLFDEDALVEKIFRRFKTTLDVIRVRAGHADKNAQVNLELWNAHLLENPMALTILTDTRVADPVRKAKDKVTGDIAKYKLLKDQKNKDDQEGNDQ
;
A
#
# COMPACT_ATOMS: atom_id res chain seq x y z
N MET A 1 -22.84 -17.42 -50.51
CA MET A 1 -23.05 -17.14 -49.07
C MET A 1 -22.99 -18.46 -48.30
N HIS A 2 -21.90 -18.71 -47.59
CA HIS A 2 -21.79 -19.88 -46.70
C HIS A 2 -22.56 -19.59 -45.41
N ARG A 3 -23.74 -20.21 -45.24
CA ARG A 3 -24.41 -20.25 -43.94
C ARG A 3 -23.68 -21.26 -43.08
N ILE A 4 -22.95 -20.77 -42.08
CA ILE A 4 -22.36 -21.64 -41.06
C ILE A 4 -23.53 -22.23 -40.27
N ASN A 5 -23.72 -23.55 -40.36
CA ASN A 5 -24.71 -24.26 -39.56
C ASN A 5 -24.17 -24.43 -38.13
N THR A 6 -24.27 -23.38 -37.32
CA THR A 6 -23.95 -23.46 -35.89
C THR A 6 -25.15 -24.04 -35.16
N ARG A 7 -25.18 -25.37 -35.01
CA ARG A 7 -26.01 -25.99 -33.97
C ARG A 7 -25.47 -25.53 -32.63
N LEU A 8 -26.23 -24.70 -31.91
CA LEU A 8 -25.92 -24.42 -30.50
C LEU A 8 -25.99 -25.74 -29.72
N SER A 9 -25.11 -25.89 -28.75
CA SER A 9 -25.24 -26.96 -27.76
C SER A 9 -26.51 -26.75 -26.93
N ASP A 10 -27.12 -27.83 -26.45
CA ASP A 10 -28.32 -27.74 -25.61
C ASP A 10 -28.10 -26.89 -24.36
N SER A 11 -26.87 -26.90 -23.82
CA SER A 11 -26.45 -26.03 -22.71
C SER A 11 -26.48 -24.55 -23.07
N ALA A 12 -25.96 -24.16 -24.24
CA ALA A 12 -25.95 -22.77 -24.67
C ALA A 12 -27.36 -22.27 -24.99
N TYR A 13 -28.21 -23.13 -25.55
CA TYR A 13 -29.61 -22.81 -25.82
C TYR A 13 -30.41 -22.60 -24.53
N ASN A 14 -30.23 -23.45 -23.52
CA ASN A 14 -30.86 -23.30 -22.21
C ASN A 14 -30.40 -22.01 -21.52
N TYR A 15 -29.10 -21.71 -21.56
CA TYR A 15 -28.56 -20.47 -21.00
C TYR A 15 -29.18 -19.21 -21.63
N ILE A 16 -29.26 -19.16 -22.97
CA ILE A 16 -29.86 -18.01 -23.67
C ILE A 16 -31.35 -17.88 -23.34
N ASN A 17 -32.09 -18.99 -23.28
CA ASN A 17 -33.51 -18.95 -22.90
C ASN A 17 -33.74 -18.47 -21.47
N ASP A 18 -32.87 -18.85 -20.54
CA ASP A 18 -32.95 -18.36 -19.16
C ASP A 18 -32.64 -16.86 -19.09
N GLU A 19 -31.63 -16.40 -19.84
CA GLU A 19 -31.32 -14.96 -19.95
C GLU A 19 -32.42 -14.16 -20.66
N MET A 20 -33.09 -14.73 -21.66
CA MET A 20 -34.26 -14.12 -22.29
C MET A 20 -35.40 -13.91 -21.30
N LYS A 21 -35.68 -14.92 -20.46
CA LYS A 21 -36.72 -14.83 -19.42
C LYS A 21 -36.38 -13.79 -18.35
N LYS A 22 -35.12 -13.72 -17.92
CA LYS A 22 -34.66 -12.74 -16.92
C LYS A 22 -34.74 -11.29 -17.43
N ARG A 23 -34.53 -11.09 -18.73
CA ARG A 23 -34.44 -9.76 -19.36
C ARG A 23 -35.72 -9.35 -20.10
N ASP A 24 -36.77 -10.16 -20.02
CA ASP A 24 -38.06 -9.99 -20.71
C ASP A 24 -37.91 -9.66 -22.21
N SER A 25 -36.95 -10.32 -22.87
CA SER A 25 -36.61 -10.04 -24.26
C SER A 25 -37.38 -10.98 -25.21
N LYS A 26 -38.08 -10.41 -26.18
CA LYS A 26 -38.88 -11.17 -27.17
C LYS A 26 -38.04 -11.85 -28.25
N PHE A 27 -36.80 -11.43 -28.46
CA PHE A 27 -35.96 -11.90 -29.55
C PHE A 27 -34.60 -12.39 -29.06
N ILE A 28 -34.23 -13.61 -29.47
CA ILE A 28 -32.94 -14.24 -29.17
C ILE A 28 -31.76 -13.34 -29.57
N ASN A 29 -31.83 -12.71 -30.76
CA ASN A 29 -30.75 -11.86 -31.27
C ASN A 29 -30.46 -10.68 -30.33
N ASN A 30 -31.49 -10.02 -29.81
CA ASN A 30 -31.33 -8.88 -28.90
C ASN A 30 -30.66 -9.33 -27.59
N THR A 31 -31.02 -10.51 -27.08
CA THR A 31 -30.40 -11.07 -25.87
C THR A 31 -28.94 -11.43 -26.09
N ILE A 32 -28.61 -12.01 -27.26
CA ILE A 32 -27.21 -12.30 -27.62
C ILE A 32 -26.39 -11.01 -27.74
N GLU A 33 -26.92 -9.97 -28.38
CA GLU A 33 -26.25 -8.67 -28.49
C GLU A 33 -25.98 -8.05 -27.13
N GLN A 34 -26.95 -8.11 -26.21
CA GLN A 34 -26.79 -7.62 -24.84
C GLN A 34 -25.73 -8.40 -24.06
N ILE A 35 -25.75 -9.74 -24.13
CA ILE A 35 -24.73 -10.59 -23.48
C ILE A 35 -23.33 -10.27 -24.02
N CYS A 36 -23.20 -10.11 -25.35
CA CYS A 36 -21.93 -9.73 -25.97
C CYS A 36 -21.46 -8.34 -25.54
N ALA A 37 -22.37 -7.37 -25.41
CA ALA A 37 -22.05 -6.03 -24.94
C ALA A 37 -21.58 -6.04 -23.48
N GLU A 38 -22.27 -6.76 -22.59
CA GLU A 38 -21.87 -6.91 -21.19
C GLU A 38 -20.52 -7.62 -21.05
N HIS A 39 -20.28 -8.65 -21.86
CA HIS A 39 -19.00 -9.34 -21.86
C HIS A 39 -17.86 -8.44 -22.35
N ALA A 40 -18.12 -7.60 -23.37
CA ALA A 40 -17.15 -6.61 -23.83
C ALA A 40 -16.84 -5.58 -22.73
N GLU A 41 -17.87 -5.09 -22.03
CA GLU A 41 -17.71 -4.15 -20.91
C GLU A 41 -16.96 -4.79 -19.74
N MET A 42 -17.31 -6.02 -19.34
CA MET A 42 -16.64 -6.74 -18.27
C MET A 42 -15.17 -6.99 -18.59
N LYS A 43 -14.86 -7.35 -19.84
CA LYS A 43 -13.48 -7.53 -20.29
C LYS A 43 -12.70 -6.22 -20.26
N GLN A 44 -13.34 -5.09 -20.61
CA GLN A 44 -12.71 -3.78 -20.51
C GLN A 44 -12.43 -3.41 -19.04
N ARG A 45 -13.38 -3.63 -18.14
CA ARG A 45 -13.19 -3.39 -16.70
C ARG A 45 -12.04 -4.21 -16.12
N LEU A 46 -11.95 -5.50 -16.46
CA LEU A 46 -10.83 -6.35 -16.04
C LEU A 46 -9.48 -5.83 -16.55
N PHE A 47 -9.44 -5.38 -17.80
CA PHE A 47 -8.22 -4.79 -18.36
C PHE A 47 -7.82 -3.50 -17.63
N ASP A 48 -8.79 -2.65 -17.30
CA ASP A 48 -8.55 -1.40 -16.58
C ASP A 48 -8.09 -1.69 -15.12
N GLU A 49 -8.65 -2.72 -14.47
CA GLU A 49 -8.21 -3.20 -13.15
C GLU A 49 -6.77 -3.71 -13.18
N ASP A 50 -6.40 -4.55 -14.15
CA ASP A 50 -5.03 -5.04 -14.32
C ASP A 50 -4.05 -3.89 -14.57
N ALA A 51 -4.46 -2.90 -15.38
CA ALA A 51 -3.66 -1.71 -15.63
C ALA A 51 -3.45 -0.86 -14.37
N LEU A 52 -4.47 -0.75 -13.51
CA LEU A 52 -4.36 -0.09 -12.21
C LEU A 52 -3.41 -0.83 -11.26
N VAL A 53 -3.52 -2.16 -11.18
CA VAL A 53 -2.63 -2.99 -10.36
C VAL A 53 -1.18 -2.82 -10.80
N GLU A 54 -0.90 -2.88 -12.10
CA GLU A 54 0.45 -2.70 -12.64
C GLU A 54 1.01 -1.30 -12.34
N LYS A 55 0.16 -0.27 -12.47
CA LYS A 55 0.56 1.12 -12.15
C LYS A 55 0.89 1.29 -10.67
N ILE A 56 0.09 0.69 -9.78
CA ILE A 56 0.33 0.67 -8.34
C ILE A 56 1.65 -0.06 -8.04
N PHE A 57 1.84 -1.25 -8.60
CA PHE A 57 3.05 -2.05 -8.41
C PHE A 57 4.31 -1.29 -8.85
N ARG A 58 4.30 -0.64 -10.01
CA ARG A 58 5.43 0.18 -10.49
C ARG A 58 5.77 1.33 -9.54
N ARG A 59 4.77 2.00 -8.98
CA ARG A 59 4.96 3.10 -8.03
C ARG A 59 5.58 2.59 -6.72
N PHE A 60 5.09 1.48 -6.20
CA PHE A 60 5.65 0.85 -5.00
C PHE A 60 7.07 0.35 -5.22
N LYS A 61 7.33 -0.34 -6.34
CA LYS A 61 8.65 -0.83 -6.71
C LYS A 61 9.69 0.29 -6.72
N THR A 62 9.38 1.39 -7.40
CA THR A 62 10.27 2.56 -7.48
C THR A 62 10.59 3.12 -6.08
N THR A 63 9.59 3.19 -5.20
CA THR A 63 9.74 3.71 -3.84
C THR A 63 10.57 2.76 -2.97
N LEU A 64 10.30 1.46 -3.04
CA LEU A 64 11.02 0.42 -2.32
C LEU A 64 12.49 0.33 -2.77
N ASP A 65 12.77 0.47 -4.06
CA ASP A 65 14.14 0.48 -4.58
C ASP A 65 14.94 1.66 -4.02
N VAL A 66 14.35 2.86 -3.96
CA VAL A 66 15.00 4.04 -3.34
C VAL A 66 15.29 3.80 -1.86
N ILE A 67 14.31 3.26 -1.10
CA ILE A 67 14.49 2.94 0.32
C ILE A 67 15.62 1.91 0.50
N ARG A 68 15.60 0.84 -0.29
CA ARG A 68 16.61 -0.22 -0.26
C ARG A 68 18.02 0.31 -0.52
N VAL A 69 18.19 1.15 -1.54
CA VAL A 69 19.50 1.76 -1.86
C VAL A 69 19.97 2.63 -0.69
N ARG A 70 19.10 3.49 -0.14
CA ARG A 70 19.45 4.35 1.00
C ARG A 70 19.77 3.55 2.26
N ALA A 71 18.99 2.51 2.56
CA ALA A 71 19.24 1.62 3.70
C ALA A 71 20.60 0.91 3.55
N GLY A 72 20.92 0.41 2.36
CA GLY A 72 22.22 -0.21 2.09
C GLY A 72 23.40 0.75 2.23
N HIS A 73 23.24 2.02 1.85
CA HIS A 73 24.26 3.04 2.09
C HIS A 73 24.38 3.41 3.57
N ALA A 74 23.26 3.52 4.29
CA ALA A 74 23.26 3.81 5.73
C ALA A 74 23.98 2.71 6.52
N ASP A 75 23.76 1.44 6.18
CA ASP A 75 24.43 0.28 6.79
C ASP A 75 25.94 0.31 6.55
N LYS A 76 26.36 0.51 5.28
CA LYS A 76 27.79 0.68 4.95
C LYS A 76 28.43 1.86 5.67
N ASN A 77 27.74 3.00 5.74
CA ASN A 77 28.25 4.18 6.45
C ASN A 77 28.35 3.95 7.96
N ALA A 78 27.39 3.22 8.56
CA ALA A 78 27.45 2.83 9.96
C ALA A 78 28.63 1.91 10.24
N GLN A 79 28.89 0.93 9.35
CA GLN A 79 30.04 0.06 9.43
C GLN A 79 31.37 0.85 9.36
N VAL A 80 31.53 1.73 8.37
CA VAL A 80 32.73 2.57 8.23
C VAL A 80 32.93 3.45 9.46
N ASN A 81 31.86 4.05 9.99
CA ASN A 81 31.96 4.84 11.22
C ASN A 81 32.38 3.99 12.41
N LEU A 82 31.84 2.78 12.58
CA LEU A 82 32.26 1.86 13.65
C LEU A 82 33.73 1.47 13.53
N GLU A 83 34.21 1.17 12.33
CA GLU A 83 35.62 0.86 12.07
C GLU A 83 36.51 2.05 12.40
N LEU A 84 36.11 3.26 12.02
CA LEU A 84 36.83 4.50 12.35
C LEU A 84 36.88 4.74 13.87
N TRP A 85 35.75 4.60 14.57
CA TRP A 85 35.69 4.73 16.02
C TRP A 85 36.53 3.68 16.72
N ASN A 86 36.50 2.43 16.25
CA ASN A 86 37.33 1.37 16.80
C ASN A 86 38.82 1.66 16.61
N ALA A 87 39.24 2.08 15.42
CA ALA A 87 40.63 2.48 15.17
C ALA A 87 41.05 3.64 16.09
N HIS A 88 40.22 4.67 16.21
CA HIS A 88 40.48 5.81 17.08
C HIS A 88 40.60 5.41 18.56
N LEU A 89 39.71 4.55 19.05
CA LEU A 89 39.68 4.08 20.44
C LEU A 89 40.85 3.13 20.77
N LEU A 90 41.31 2.35 19.80
CA LEU A 90 42.50 1.50 19.94
C LEU A 90 43.79 2.35 20.04
N GLU A 91 43.89 3.42 19.25
CA GLU A 91 45.04 4.35 19.29
C GLU A 91 44.99 5.31 20.50
N ASN A 92 43.78 5.63 20.98
CA ASN A 92 43.56 6.56 22.09
C ASN A 92 42.73 5.86 23.18
N PRO A 93 43.34 4.99 24.00
CA PRO A 93 42.64 4.29 25.07
C PRO A 93 42.07 5.31 26.06
N MET A 94 40.74 5.48 26.03
CA MET A 94 40.07 6.41 26.94
C MET A 94 40.15 5.85 28.37
N ALA A 95 40.80 6.60 29.27
CA ALA A 95 40.95 6.21 30.68
C ALA A 95 39.62 6.18 31.45
N LEU A 96 38.57 6.85 30.94
CA LEU A 96 37.25 6.88 31.57
C LEU A 96 36.16 7.15 30.51
N THR A 97 35.27 6.19 30.29
CA THR A 97 34.02 6.40 29.54
C THR A 97 32.98 7.02 30.46
N ILE A 98 32.64 8.29 30.23
CA ILE A 98 31.51 8.95 30.90
C ILE A 98 30.24 8.54 30.15
N LEU A 99 29.28 7.93 30.84
CA LEU A 99 27.99 7.56 30.27
C LEU A 99 27.25 8.82 29.78
N THR A 100 26.51 8.69 28.68
CA THR A 100 25.65 9.77 28.17
C THR A 100 24.63 10.24 29.19
N ASP A 101 24.30 9.40 30.19
CA ASP A 101 23.39 9.76 31.28
C ASP A 101 24.01 10.82 32.22
N THR A 102 25.34 10.91 32.26
CA THR A 102 26.09 11.83 33.12
C THR A 102 26.46 13.12 32.40
N ARG A 103 26.61 13.10 31.07
CA ARG A 103 26.94 14.30 30.29
C ARG A 103 26.33 14.20 28.88
N VAL A 104 25.30 15.01 28.62
CA VAL A 104 24.68 15.15 27.30
C VAL A 104 25.08 16.50 26.71
N ALA A 105 25.48 16.53 25.43
CA ALA A 105 25.71 17.79 24.73
C ALA A 105 24.39 18.58 24.59
N ASP A 106 24.45 19.90 24.77
CA ASP A 106 23.27 20.78 24.74
C ASP A 106 22.34 20.60 23.53
N PRO A 107 22.84 20.40 22.29
CA PRO A 107 21.97 20.15 21.14
C PRO A 107 21.17 18.85 21.25
N VAL A 108 21.78 17.79 21.79
CA VAL A 108 21.14 16.47 21.97
C VAL A 108 20.08 16.55 23.07
N ARG A 109 20.36 17.29 24.15
CA ARG A 109 19.37 17.57 25.21
C ARG A 109 18.15 18.29 24.65
N LYS A 110 18.36 19.39 23.91
CA LYS A 110 17.26 20.14 23.27
C LYS A 110 16.44 19.29 22.30
N ALA A 111 17.08 18.42 21.54
CA ALA A 111 16.40 17.50 20.64
C ALA A 111 15.54 16.47 21.42
N LYS A 112 16.08 15.90 22.49
CA LYS A 112 15.37 14.96 23.36
C LYS A 112 14.16 15.62 24.04
N ASP A 113 14.31 16.84 24.52
CA ASP A 113 13.21 17.60 25.16
C ASP A 113 12.09 17.91 24.16
N LYS A 114 12.45 18.31 22.93
CA LYS A 114 11.47 18.56 21.86
C LYS A 114 10.68 17.31 21.50
N VAL A 115 11.37 16.19 21.27
CA VAL A 115 10.71 14.91 20.93
C VAL A 115 9.81 14.44 22.07
N THR A 116 10.25 14.59 23.32
CA THR A 116 9.44 14.25 24.49
C THR A 116 8.18 15.12 24.57
N GLY A 117 8.29 16.42 24.30
CA GLY A 117 7.17 17.35 24.22
C GLY A 117 6.19 17.01 23.09
N ASP A 118 6.71 16.69 21.91
CA ASP A 118 5.90 16.31 20.74
C ASP A 118 5.11 14.99 21.01
N ILE A 119 5.75 14.01 21.66
CA ILE A 119 5.09 12.76 22.08
C ILE A 119 3.99 13.03 23.11
N ALA A 120 4.25 13.87 24.11
CA ALA A 120 3.27 14.21 25.13
C ALA A 120 2.07 14.93 24.51
N LYS A 121 2.30 15.88 23.60
CA LYS A 121 1.26 16.59 22.86
C LYS A 121 0.42 15.64 22.00
N TYR A 122 1.06 14.70 21.32
CA TYR A 122 0.36 13.70 20.52
C TYR A 122 -0.53 12.78 21.37
N LYS A 123 -0.05 12.34 22.55
CA LYS A 123 -0.86 11.56 23.50
C LYS A 123 -2.11 12.33 23.97
N LEU A 124 -1.94 13.59 24.36
CA LEU A 124 -3.06 14.44 24.78
C LEU A 124 -4.12 14.62 23.68
N LEU A 125 -3.69 14.89 22.45
CA LEU A 125 -4.60 15.04 21.31
C LEU A 125 -5.33 13.72 20.98
N LYS A 126 -4.65 12.58 21.11
CA LYS A 126 -5.25 11.26 20.92
C LYS A 126 -6.29 10.96 22.01
N ASP A 127 -5.99 11.29 23.26
CA ASP A 127 -6.89 11.05 24.39
C ASP A 127 -8.11 11.99 24.37
N GLN A 128 -7.97 13.22 23.85
CA GLN A 128 -9.08 14.13 23.61
C GLN A 128 -10.00 13.62 22.51
N LYS A 129 -9.43 13.21 21.37
CA LYS A 129 -10.20 12.68 20.24
C LYS A 129 -11.01 11.43 20.62
N ASN A 130 -10.43 10.54 21.43
CA ASN A 130 -11.12 9.37 21.94
C ASN A 130 -12.28 9.71 22.92
N LYS A 131 -12.27 10.88 23.56
CA LYS A 131 -13.38 11.35 24.41
C LYS A 131 -14.49 11.99 23.58
N ASP A 132 -14.13 12.80 22.59
CA ASP A 132 -15.10 13.42 21.68
C ASP A 132 -15.88 12.36 20.86
N ASP A 133 -15.20 11.28 20.46
CA ASP A 133 -15.82 10.13 19.77
C ASP A 133 -16.75 9.28 20.69
N GLN A 134 -16.61 9.40 22.02
CA GLN A 134 -17.50 8.74 23.00
C GLN A 134 -18.73 9.60 23.32
N GLU A 135 -18.61 10.92 23.37
CA GLU A 135 -19.74 11.83 23.65
C GLU A 135 -20.66 12.04 22.43
N GLY A 136 -20.15 11.83 21.20
CA GLY A 136 -20.95 11.93 19.96
C GLY A 136 -21.79 10.70 19.61
N ASN A 137 -21.68 9.60 20.37
CA ASN A 137 -22.39 8.33 20.11
C ASN A 137 -23.58 8.09 21.07
N ASP A 138 -23.83 9.03 21.99
CA ASP A 138 -24.93 9.03 22.97
C ASP A 138 -26.04 10.06 22.63
N GLN A 139 -26.07 10.61 21.41
CA GLN A 139 -27.16 11.42 20.85
C GLN A 139 -27.80 10.73 19.65
#